data_AF-F8N6V9-F1
#
_entry.id   AF-F8N6V9-F1
#
_cell.length_a   1.000
_cell.length_b   1.000
_cell.length_c   1.000
_cell.angle_alpha   90.00
_cell.angle_beta   90.00
_cell.angle_gamma   90.00
#
_symmetry.space_group_name_H-M   'P 1'
#
loop_
_entity.id
_entity.type
_entity.pdbx_description
1 polymer ?
#
loop_
_entity_poly.entity_id
_entity_poly.type
_entity_poly.pdbx_seq_one_letter_code
_entity_poly.pdbx_strand_id
1 'polypeptide(L)'
;MVSKLSYRDTTDVLNGVLHREKQDSVKTSTLEDRVESFGDSLSDGYTSKAEKILESYHIDKDGIIAEDSHFPLPVVKPELTTGFEEKQIRRLITEYNRGRDRMTKLKYENSMLEMEDGTGKCYYISIDDIGVRFQKPERKQKSKKGKAFVENTVIHIQSEGKQYTLTAVGMDKAFKLLVAFLLENRLMEDSRLIFFSDGATCI
;
A
#
# COMPACT_ATOMS: atom_id res chain seq x y z
N MET A 1 17.84 11.26 15.11
CA MET A 1 18.23 9.94 15.62
C MET A 1 17.05 9.36 16.37
N VAL A 2 16.42 8.30 15.86
CA VAL A 2 15.40 7.54 16.60
C VAL A 2 16.12 6.30 17.12
N SER A 3 16.44 6.26 18.42
CA SER A 3 16.97 5.04 19.05
C SER A 3 15.81 4.05 19.18
N LYS A 4 15.86 2.94 18.44
CA LYS A 4 14.96 1.80 18.67
C LYS A 4 15.32 1.15 20.01
N LEU A 5 14.76 1.65 21.10
CA LEU A 5 14.88 1.03 22.43
C LEU A 5 13.85 -0.08 22.57
N SER A 6 14.22 -1.16 23.27
CA SER A 6 13.23 -2.17 23.65
C SER A 6 12.23 -1.61 24.67
N TYR A 7 11.07 -2.23 24.84
CA TYR A 7 10.12 -1.81 25.88
C TYR A 7 10.76 -1.79 27.28
N ARG A 8 11.64 -2.75 27.57
CA ARG A 8 12.35 -2.83 28.85
C ARG A 8 13.28 -1.62 29.03
N ASP A 9 14.14 -1.36 28.05
CA ASP A 9 15.10 -0.25 28.13
C ASP A 9 14.36 1.10 28.19
N THR A 10 13.25 1.23 27.46
CA THR A 10 12.40 2.43 27.49
C THR A 10 11.78 2.63 28.87
N THR A 11 11.30 1.55 29.49
CA THR A 11 10.73 1.58 30.85
C THR A 11 11.78 1.97 31.89
N ASP A 12 12.99 1.43 31.78
CA ASP A 12 14.11 1.72 32.68
C ASP A 12 14.53 3.19 32.57
N VAL A 13 14.64 3.72 31.35
CA VAL A 13 14.91 5.14 31.09
C VAL A 13 13.79 6.02 31.66
N LEU A 14 12.52 5.67 31.41
CA LEU A 14 11.37 6.43 31.88
C LEU A 14 11.33 6.52 33.41
N ASN A 15 11.52 5.38 34.10
CA ASN A 15 11.56 5.34 35.56
C ASN A 15 12.77 6.09 36.12
N GLY A 16 13.92 6.02 35.45
CA GLY A 16 15.13 6.76 35.82
C GLY A 16 14.96 8.28 35.72
N VAL A 17 14.37 8.77 34.61
CA VAL A 17 14.10 10.20 34.39
C VAL A 17 13.04 10.73 35.36
N LEU A 18 12.01 9.93 35.66
CA LEU A 18 10.93 10.33 36.56
C LEU A 18 11.24 10.08 38.04
N HIS A 19 12.46 9.64 38.38
CA HIS A 19 12.90 9.31 39.74
C HIS A 19 11.91 8.41 40.51
N ARG A 20 11.30 7.45 39.82
CA ARG A 20 10.29 6.56 40.44
C ARG A 20 10.98 5.44 41.20
N GLU A 21 10.59 5.26 42.46
CA GLU A 21 11.03 4.11 43.25
C GLU A 21 10.37 2.80 42.78
N LYS A 22 10.91 1.65 43.20
CA LYS A 22 10.42 0.33 42.77
C LYS A 22 8.91 0.15 42.96
N GLN A 23 8.34 0.71 44.02
CA GLN A 23 6.93 0.57 44.36
C GLN A 23 6.02 1.34 43.39
N ASP A 24 6.50 2.48 42.86
CA ASP A 24 5.78 3.37 41.94
C ASP A 24 6.26 3.27 40.49
N SER A 25 7.14 2.31 40.21
CA SER A 25 7.73 2.11 38.88
C SER A 25 6.67 1.80 37.83
N VAL A 26 6.80 2.41 36.65
CA VAL A 26 6.06 2.00 35.47
C VAL A 26 6.52 0.59 35.12
N LYS A 27 5.56 -0.32 35.00
CA LYS A 27 5.84 -1.69 34.55
C LYS A 27 5.96 -1.71 33.04
N THR A 28 6.83 -2.57 32.51
CA THR A 28 6.98 -2.76 31.06
C THR A 28 5.66 -3.15 30.40
N SER A 29 4.83 -3.97 31.07
CA SER A 29 3.50 -4.33 30.58
C SER A 29 2.59 -3.11 30.40
N THR A 30 2.66 -2.12 31.30
CA THR A 30 1.87 -0.89 31.16
C THR A 30 2.29 -0.07 29.95
N LEU A 31 3.58 -0.08 29.60
CA LEU A 31 4.08 0.57 28.40
C LEU A 31 3.63 -0.18 27.14
N GLU A 32 3.71 -1.50 27.15
CA GLU A 32 3.22 -2.40 26.09
C GLU A 32 1.72 -2.17 25.84
N ASP A 33 0.88 -2.32 26.87
CA ASP A 33 -0.58 -2.13 26.81
C ASP A 33 -0.95 -0.75 26.24
N ARG A 34 -0.21 0.30 26.63
CA ARG A 34 -0.43 1.65 26.11
C ARG A 34 -0.08 1.78 24.65
N VAL A 35 1.04 1.19 24.21
CA VAL A 35 1.47 1.27 22.80
C VAL A 35 0.53 0.47 21.92
N GLU A 36 0.09 -0.71 22.37
CA GLU A 36 -0.93 -1.50 21.67
C GLU A 36 -2.25 -0.75 21.58
N SER A 37 -2.79 -0.23 22.69
CA SER A 37 -4.03 0.54 22.70
C SER A 37 -3.96 1.80 21.83
N PHE A 38 -2.81 2.46 21.77
CA PHE A 38 -2.60 3.59 20.86
C PHE A 38 -2.58 3.15 19.40
N GLY A 39 -1.95 2.00 19.10
CA GLY A 39 -1.96 1.38 17.78
C GLY A 39 -3.38 1.03 17.32
N ASP A 40 -4.19 0.44 18.19
CA ASP A 40 -5.60 0.12 17.93
C ASP A 40 -6.40 1.39 17.64
N SER A 41 -6.25 2.42 18.47
CA SER A 41 -6.91 3.72 18.29
C SER A 41 -6.54 4.38 16.96
N LEU A 42 -5.28 4.26 16.54
CA LEU A 42 -4.81 4.78 15.26
C LEU A 42 -5.40 3.99 14.07
N SER A 43 -5.42 2.66 14.16
CA SER A 43 -6.03 1.77 13.18
C SER A 43 -7.52 2.06 13.00
N ASP A 44 -8.24 2.25 14.10
CA ASP A 44 -9.67 2.61 14.08
C ASP A 44 -9.89 4.00 13.47
N GLY A 45 -9.01 4.95 13.81
CA GLY A 45 -9.02 6.28 13.20
C GLY A 45 -8.83 6.26 11.68
N TYR A 46 -7.89 5.46 11.18
CA TYR A 46 -7.69 5.28 9.74
C TYR A 46 -8.89 4.61 9.07
N THR A 47 -9.43 3.56 9.69
CA THR A 47 -10.60 2.83 9.18
C THR A 47 -11.80 3.77 9.10
N SER A 48 -12.10 4.51 10.16
CA SER A 48 -13.21 5.46 10.18
C SER A 48 -13.03 6.59 9.16
N LYS A 49 -11.80 7.06 8.93
CA LYS A 49 -11.53 8.05 7.89
C LYS A 49 -11.77 7.46 6.50
N ALA A 50 -11.30 6.24 6.24
CA ALA A 50 -11.52 5.56 4.97
C ALA A 50 -13.01 5.34 4.72
N GLU A 51 -13.76 4.87 5.71
CA GLU A 51 -15.22 4.70 5.61
C GLU A 51 -15.91 6.01 5.24
N LYS A 52 -15.57 7.14 5.88
CA LYS A 52 -16.16 8.46 5.55
C LYS A 52 -15.85 8.90 4.12
N ILE A 53 -14.64 8.62 3.63
CA ILE A 53 -14.26 8.93 2.25
C ILE A 53 -15.10 8.05 1.32
N LEU A 54 -15.14 6.75 1.53
CA LEU A 54 -15.91 5.80 0.70
C LEU A 54 -17.40 6.15 0.68
N GLU A 55 -17.99 6.47 1.84
CA GLU A 55 -19.38 6.93 1.97
C GLU A 55 -19.64 8.20 1.16
N SER A 56 -18.68 9.13 1.09
CA SER A 56 -18.80 10.34 0.27
C SER A 56 -18.80 10.08 -1.24
N TYR A 57 -18.31 8.91 -1.67
CA TYR A 57 -18.41 8.40 -3.04
C TYR A 57 -19.56 7.39 -3.23
N HIS A 58 -20.47 7.29 -2.25
CA HIS A 58 -21.60 6.35 -2.26
C HIS A 58 -21.17 4.88 -2.34
N ILE A 59 -20.04 4.55 -1.72
CA ILE A 59 -19.56 3.19 -1.50
C ILE A 59 -19.90 2.81 -0.06
N ASP A 60 -20.63 1.73 0.13
CA ASP A 60 -20.99 1.25 1.47
C ASP A 60 -19.87 0.43 2.14
N LYS A 61 -20.13 -0.03 3.36
CA LYS A 61 -19.15 -0.77 4.19
C LYS A 61 -18.80 -2.15 3.64
N ASP A 62 -19.64 -2.70 2.78
CA ASP A 62 -19.44 -3.98 2.11
C ASP A 62 -18.76 -3.79 0.74
N GLY A 63 -18.47 -2.54 0.36
CA GLY A 63 -17.83 -2.19 -0.91
C GLY A 63 -18.81 -2.11 -2.08
N ILE A 64 -20.12 -2.07 -1.81
CA ILE A 64 -21.15 -1.95 -2.83
C ILE A 64 -21.28 -0.48 -3.22
N ILE A 65 -21.25 -0.25 -4.53
CA ILE A 65 -21.40 1.06 -5.15
C ILE A 65 -22.89 1.29 -5.46
N ALA A 66 -23.47 2.37 -4.94
CA ALA A 66 -24.86 2.71 -5.22
C ALA A 66 -25.08 3.08 -6.71
N GLU A 67 -26.28 2.81 -7.25
CA GLU A 67 -26.61 3.10 -8.64
C GLU A 67 -26.56 4.60 -9.00
N ASP A 68 -26.79 5.47 -8.02
CA ASP A 68 -26.71 6.93 -8.13
C ASP A 68 -25.32 7.50 -7.79
N SER A 69 -24.32 6.64 -7.58
CA SER A 69 -22.95 7.07 -7.35
C SER A 69 -22.40 7.86 -8.54
N HIS A 70 -21.76 8.99 -8.24
CA HIS A 70 -21.13 9.84 -9.22
C HIS A 70 -19.64 9.94 -8.95
N PHE A 71 -18.87 9.03 -9.54
CA PHE A 71 -17.42 9.16 -9.57
C PHE A 71 -16.97 10.28 -10.51
N PRO A 72 -15.82 10.92 -10.25
CA PRO A 72 -15.24 11.88 -11.17
C PRO A 72 -15.08 11.27 -12.58
N LEU A 73 -15.41 12.04 -13.61
CA LEU A 73 -15.27 11.60 -15.01
C LEU A 73 -13.86 11.03 -15.33
N PRO A 74 -12.75 11.61 -14.86
CA PRO A 74 -11.40 11.06 -15.05
C PRO A 74 -11.16 9.67 -14.43
N VAL A 75 -12.01 9.24 -13.50
CA VAL A 75 -11.94 7.90 -12.89
C VAL A 75 -12.76 6.90 -13.73
N VAL A 76 -13.94 7.30 -14.20
CA VAL A 76 -14.86 6.43 -14.97
C VAL A 76 -14.45 6.32 -16.44
N LYS A 77 -13.94 7.41 -17.00
CA LYS A 77 -13.49 7.56 -18.39
C LYS A 77 -12.13 8.26 -18.40
N PRO A 78 -11.06 7.55 -18.01
CA PRO A 78 -9.73 8.14 -17.94
C PRO A 78 -9.25 8.53 -19.34
N GLU A 79 -8.78 9.76 -19.48
CA GLU A 79 -8.10 10.24 -20.68
C GLU A 79 -6.63 9.83 -20.62
N LEU A 80 -6.40 8.53 -20.81
CA LEU A 80 -5.05 8.01 -20.89
C LEU A 80 -4.42 8.48 -22.20
N THR A 81 -3.26 9.14 -22.11
CA THR A 81 -2.39 9.31 -23.27
C THR A 81 -2.14 7.93 -23.88
N THR A 82 -2.68 7.73 -25.07
CA THR A 82 -2.29 6.60 -25.89
C THR A 82 -0.88 6.91 -26.38
N GLY A 83 0.07 6.04 -26.05
CA GLY A 83 1.41 6.12 -26.64
C GLY A 83 1.33 6.22 -28.18
N PHE A 84 2.45 6.58 -28.81
CA PHE A 84 2.51 6.71 -30.26
C PHE A 84 1.90 5.49 -30.96
N GLU A 85 0.99 5.73 -31.91
CA GLU A 85 0.46 4.65 -32.76
C GLU A 85 1.63 3.92 -33.43
N GLU A 86 1.53 2.59 -33.61
CA GLU A 86 2.58 1.79 -34.24
C GLU A 86 3.08 2.41 -35.57
N LYS A 87 2.16 2.99 -36.35
CA LYS A 87 2.46 3.67 -37.60
C LYS A 87 3.35 4.90 -37.40
N GLN A 88 3.14 5.67 -36.33
CA GLN A 88 3.97 6.82 -35.97
C GLN A 88 5.34 6.37 -35.49
N ILE A 89 5.42 5.34 -34.64
CA ILE A 89 6.70 4.76 -34.18
C ILE A 89 7.54 4.27 -35.36
N ARG A 90 6.93 3.50 -36.26
CA ARG A 90 7.60 2.99 -37.48
C ARG A 90 8.09 4.11 -38.38
N ARG A 91 7.32 5.20 -38.51
CA ARG A 91 7.72 6.38 -39.28
C ARG A 91 8.94 7.06 -38.67
N LEU A 92 8.93 7.31 -37.37
CA LEU A 92 10.03 7.94 -36.63
C LEU A 92 11.31 7.08 -36.68
N ILE A 93 11.19 5.76 -36.50
CA ILE A 93 12.32 4.84 -36.66
C ILE A 93 12.88 4.87 -38.08
N THR A 94 12.01 4.91 -39.10
CA THR A 94 12.44 4.98 -40.50
C THR A 94 13.20 6.28 -40.79
N GLU A 95 12.71 7.40 -40.26
CA GLU A 95 13.36 8.71 -40.40
C GLU A 95 14.70 8.76 -39.66
N TYR A 96 14.73 8.29 -38.41
CA TYR A 96 15.95 8.20 -37.60
C TYR A 96 17.03 7.33 -38.27
N ASN A 97 16.63 6.22 -38.88
CA ASN A 97 17.52 5.27 -39.54
C ASN A 97 18.03 5.74 -40.91
N ARG A 98 17.51 6.85 -41.44
CA ARG A 98 17.88 7.36 -42.76
C ARG A 98 19.34 7.83 -42.75
N GLY A 99 20.16 7.27 -43.64
CA GLY A 99 21.57 7.63 -43.77
C GLY A 99 22.50 7.05 -42.69
N ARG A 100 22.00 6.22 -41.77
CA ARG A 100 22.81 5.57 -40.73
C ARG A 100 23.33 4.21 -41.14
N ASP A 101 24.47 3.83 -40.57
CA ASP A 101 25.04 2.50 -40.76
C ASP A 101 24.15 1.39 -40.16
N ARG A 102 24.15 0.20 -40.79
CA ARG A 102 23.31 -0.94 -40.42
C ARG A 102 23.43 -1.34 -38.95
N MET A 103 24.61 -1.21 -38.34
CA MET A 103 24.84 -1.58 -36.94
C MET A 103 24.28 -0.56 -35.94
N THR A 104 23.96 0.65 -36.41
CA THR A 104 23.45 1.77 -35.58
C THR A 104 21.96 2.04 -35.76
N LYS A 105 21.30 1.28 -36.64
CA LYS A 105 19.87 1.42 -36.91
C LYS A 105 19.04 0.87 -35.76
N LEU A 106 18.03 1.63 -35.35
CA LEU A 106 16.99 1.18 -34.44
C LEU A 106 16.14 0.12 -35.14
N LYS A 107 15.94 -1.03 -34.48
CA LYS A 107 15.00 -2.05 -34.94
C LYS A 107 13.71 -1.90 -34.15
N TYR A 108 12.59 -1.92 -34.85
CA TYR A 108 11.26 -1.85 -34.21
C TYR A 108 11.06 -2.96 -33.16
N GLU A 109 11.55 -4.16 -33.45
CA GLU A 109 11.52 -5.33 -32.55
C GLU A 109 12.24 -5.06 -31.21
N ASN A 110 13.29 -4.23 -31.21
CA ASN A 110 14.03 -3.86 -30.01
C ASN A 110 13.39 -2.66 -29.27
N SER A 111 12.48 -1.93 -29.91
CA SER A 111 11.74 -0.82 -29.30
C SER A 111 10.48 -1.26 -28.56
N MET A 112 10.07 -2.53 -28.73
CA MET A 112 9.00 -3.16 -27.96
C MET A 112 9.50 -3.88 -26.70
N LEU A 113 10.82 -3.96 -26.52
CA LEU A 113 11.41 -4.64 -25.38
C LEU A 113 11.70 -3.63 -24.26
N GLU A 114 10.98 -3.85 -23.17
CA GLU A 114 11.18 -3.33 -21.81
C GLU A 114 10.59 -1.95 -21.50
N MET A 115 9.63 -2.01 -20.57
CA MET A 115 9.06 -0.97 -19.71
C MET A 115 7.89 -0.18 -20.29
N GLU A 116 6.76 -0.38 -19.61
CA GLU A 116 5.64 0.53 -19.36
C GLU A 116 5.57 1.78 -20.23
N ASP A 117 4.40 1.95 -20.86
CA ASP A 117 4.00 3.15 -21.60
C ASP A 117 4.42 4.45 -20.89
N GLY A 118 5.58 4.97 -21.27
CA GLY A 118 6.26 6.10 -20.61
C GLY A 118 5.65 7.46 -20.90
N THR A 119 4.36 7.50 -21.22
CA THR A 119 3.64 8.73 -21.57
C THR A 119 2.42 9.00 -20.69
N GLY A 120 1.99 8.05 -19.86
CA GLY A 120 0.83 8.18 -18.97
C GLY A 120 1.20 8.07 -17.48
N LYS A 121 0.46 8.80 -16.63
CA LYS A 121 0.58 8.72 -15.16
C LYS A 121 0.26 7.29 -14.71
N CYS A 122 1.25 6.59 -14.15
CA CYS A 122 1.11 5.18 -13.77
C CYS A 122 1.42 4.97 -12.28
N TYR A 123 0.61 4.18 -11.58
CA TYR A 123 0.82 3.76 -10.20
C TYR A 123 0.93 2.24 -10.10
N TYR A 124 2.07 1.80 -9.60
CA TYR A 124 2.35 0.40 -9.27
C TYR A 124 1.90 0.12 -7.86
N ILE A 125 1.02 -0.86 -7.69
CA ILE A 125 0.42 -1.23 -6.43
C ILE A 125 0.82 -2.68 -6.16
N SER A 126 1.78 -2.91 -5.25
CA SER A 126 2.08 -4.26 -4.77
C SER A 126 1.29 -4.54 -3.50
N ILE A 127 0.69 -5.73 -3.41
CA ILE A 127 -0.15 -6.15 -2.30
C ILE A 127 0.34 -7.51 -1.83
N ASP A 128 0.83 -7.56 -0.59
CA ASP A 128 1.41 -8.76 -0.02
C ASP A 128 0.84 -9.01 1.38
N ASP A 129 0.44 -10.26 1.67
CA ASP A 129 0.07 -10.68 3.01
C ASP A 129 1.31 -11.10 3.80
N ILE A 130 1.65 -10.31 4.83
CA ILE A 130 2.74 -10.59 5.74
C ILE A 130 2.17 -11.23 7.01
N GLY A 131 2.26 -12.57 7.07
CA GLY A 131 1.91 -13.35 8.26
C GLY A 131 3.01 -13.34 9.31
N VAL A 132 2.78 -12.72 10.46
CA VAL A 132 3.64 -12.86 11.65
C VAL A 132 3.06 -13.89 12.61
N ARG A 133 3.91 -14.74 13.19
CA ARG A 133 3.45 -15.69 14.21
C ARG A 133 2.98 -14.90 15.43
N PHE A 134 1.74 -15.10 15.83
CA PHE A 134 1.21 -14.54 17.06
C PHE A 134 2.01 -15.10 18.24
N GLN A 135 2.70 -14.21 18.95
CA GLN A 135 3.42 -14.57 20.15
C GLN A 135 2.41 -14.67 21.30
N LYS A 136 2.10 -15.91 21.71
CA LYS A 136 1.17 -16.12 22.82
C LYS A 136 1.73 -15.49 24.10
N PRO A 137 0.90 -14.76 24.87
CA PRO A 137 1.34 -14.13 26.13
C PRO A 137 1.79 -15.16 27.18
N GLU A 138 1.28 -16.39 27.12
CA GLU A 138 1.71 -17.50 27.98
C GLU A 138 1.87 -18.82 27.22
N ARG A 139 2.87 -19.63 27.63
CA ARG A 139 3.08 -21.00 27.14
C ARG A 139 2.12 -21.96 27.86
N LYS A 140 0.94 -22.22 27.28
CA LYS A 140 0.08 -23.32 27.75
C LYS A 140 0.72 -24.68 27.45
N GLN A 141 1.05 -25.45 28.49
CA GLN A 141 1.77 -26.74 28.39
C GLN A 141 1.04 -27.83 27.59
N LYS A 142 -0.27 -27.71 27.30
CA LYS A 142 -1.06 -28.75 26.59
C LYS A 142 -2.17 -28.19 25.69
N SER A 143 -1.86 -27.28 24.76
CA SER A 143 -2.82 -26.87 23.71
C SER A 143 -2.42 -27.41 22.34
N LYS A 144 -3.40 -27.86 21.53
CA LYS A 144 -3.20 -28.25 20.13
C LYS A 144 -2.40 -27.15 19.43
N LYS A 145 -1.33 -27.54 18.71
CA LYS A 145 -0.40 -26.65 18.00
C LYS A 145 -1.06 -25.99 16.78
N GLY A 146 -2.09 -25.19 16.97
CA GLY A 146 -2.47 -24.15 16.01
C GLY A 146 -1.57 -22.95 16.25
N LYS A 147 -0.71 -22.62 15.28
CA LYS A 147 0.01 -21.35 15.28
C LYS A 147 -1.04 -20.29 14.96
N ALA A 148 -1.38 -19.43 15.92
CA ALA A 148 -2.10 -18.21 15.59
C ALA A 148 -1.13 -17.34 14.79
N PHE A 149 -1.55 -16.87 13.62
CA PHE A 149 -0.83 -15.87 12.84
C PHE A 149 -1.66 -14.59 12.88
N VAL A 150 -0.97 -13.46 12.89
CA VAL A 150 -1.58 -12.17 12.53
C VAL A 150 -1.16 -11.93 11.09
N GLU A 151 -2.13 -11.87 10.21
CA GLU A 151 -1.92 -11.57 8.79
C GLU A 151 -2.12 -10.07 8.62
N ASN A 152 -1.02 -9.37 8.36
CA ASN A 152 -1.06 -7.96 7.99
C ASN A 152 -0.87 -7.86 6.49
N THR A 153 -1.80 -7.22 5.81
CA THR A 153 -1.64 -6.88 4.40
C THR A 153 -0.84 -5.59 4.31
N VAL A 154 0.25 -5.62 3.55
CA VAL A 154 1.07 -4.46 3.24
C VAL A 154 0.87 -4.10 1.78
N ILE A 155 0.54 -2.84 1.52
CA ILE A 155 0.32 -2.31 0.19
C ILE A 155 1.35 -1.22 -0.08
N HIS A 156 2.19 -1.41 -1.10
CA HIS A 156 3.09 -0.37 -1.58
C HIS A 156 2.53 0.25 -2.85
N ILE A 157 2.47 1.58 -2.88
CA ILE A 157 2.01 2.36 -4.03
C ILE A 157 3.20 3.20 -4.51
N GLN A 158 3.63 3.02 -5.75
CA GLN A 158 4.79 3.70 -6.32
C GLN A 158 4.47 4.36 -7.65
N SER A 159 4.94 5.60 -7.84
CA SER A 159 4.84 6.34 -9.09
C SER A 159 5.84 7.49 -9.11
N GLU A 160 6.62 7.63 -10.18
CA GLU A 160 7.50 8.80 -10.46
C GLU A 160 8.21 9.39 -9.22
N GLY A 161 8.95 8.57 -8.48
CA GLY A 161 9.72 8.99 -7.30
C GLY A 161 8.89 9.22 -6.02
N LYS A 162 7.58 9.03 -6.05
CA LYS A 162 6.70 8.95 -4.87
C LYS A 162 6.48 7.50 -4.48
N GLN A 163 6.49 7.25 -3.18
CA GLN A 163 6.22 5.94 -2.60
C GLN A 163 5.33 6.11 -1.36
N TYR A 164 4.28 5.32 -1.29
CA TYR A 164 3.38 5.24 -0.15
C TYR A 164 3.30 3.79 0.32
N THR A 165 3.10 3.61 1.62
CA THR A 165 2.90 2.29 2.23
C THR A 165 1.65 2.35 3.10
N LEU A 166 0.71 1.45 2.83
CA LEU A 166 -0.46 1.22 3.68
C LEU A 166 -0.30 -0.14 4.36
N THR A 167 -0.71 -0.22 5.61
CA THR A 167 -0.65 -1.47 6.38
C THR A 167 -1.93 -1.63 7.18
N ALA A 168 -2.57 -2.78 7.08
CA ALA A 168 -3.75 -3.10 7.88
C ALA A 168 -3.79 -4.59 8.22
N VAL A 169 -4.55 -4.92 9.27
CA VAL A 169 -4.80 -6.31 9.67
C VAL A 169 -5.83 -6.90 8.69
N GLY A 170 -5.37 -7.78 7.81
CA GLY A 170 -6.16 -8.45 6.77
C GLY A 170 -6.49 -7.61 5.54
N MET A 171 -6.80 -8.31 4.44
CA MET A 171 -7.05 -7.72 3.13
C MET A 171 -8.26 -6.78 3.09
N ASP A 172 -9.38 -7.12 3.73
CA ASP A 172 -10.60 -6.29 3.70
C ASP A 172 -10.34 -4.83 4.13
N LYS A 173 -9.71 -4.67 5.30
CA LYS A 173 -9.35 -3.34 5.81
C LYS A 173 -8.31 -2.65 4.91
N ALA A 174 -7.33 -3.41 4.41
CA ALA A 174 -6.27 -2.88 3.57
C ALA A 174 -6.80 -2.35 2.23
N PHE A 175 -7.73 -3.06 1.59
CA PHE A 175 -8.36 -2.65 0.33
C PHE A 175 -9.28 -1.44 0.51
N LYS A 176 -10.08 -1.39 1.58
CA LYS A 176 -10.87 -0.19 1.93
C LYS A 176 -9.97 1.04 2.09
N LEU A 177 -8.85 0.88 2.80
CA LEU A 177 -7.85 1.94 2.95
C LEU A 177 -7.22 2.33 1.61
N LEU A 178 -6.87 1.36 0.77
CA LEU A 178 -6.30 1.60 -0.55
C LEU A 178 -7.25 2.41 -1.44
N VAL A 179 -8.50 1.97 -1.58
CA VAL A 179 -9.49 2.64 -2.45
C VAL A 179 -9.75 4.06 -1.95
N ALA A 180 -9.99 4.23 -0.65
CA ALA A 180 -10.17 5.55 -0.05
C ALA A 180 -8.95 6.45 -0.28
N PHE A 181 -7.74 5.91 -0.10
CA PHE A 181 -6.50 6.65 -0.31
C PHE A 181 -6.34 7.10 -1.77
N LEU A 182 -6.58 6.21 -2.73
CA LEU A 182 -6.46 6.51 -4.15
C LEU A 182 -7.50 7.56 -4.61
N LEU A 183 -8.73 7.49 -4.12
CA LEU A 183 -9.79 8.46 -4.41
C LEU A 183 -9.48 9.84 -3.82
N GLU A 184 -9.20 9.90 -2.51
CA GLU A 184 -8.93 11.16 -1.79
C GLU A 184 -7.73 11.91 -2.37
N ASN A 185 -6.70 11.17 -2.80
CA ASN A 185 -5.48 11.75 -3.37
C ASN A 185 -5.53 11.88 -4.91
N ARG A 186 -6.67 11.59 -5.55
CA ARG A 186 -6.85 11.67 -7.01
C ARG A 186 -5.79 10.89 -7.79
N LEU A 187 -5.40 9.76 -7.23
CA LEU A 187 -4.43 8.84 -7.83
C LEU A 187 -5.10 7.88 -8.81
N MET A 188 -6.43 7.86 -8.88
CA MET A 188 -7.19 7.14 -9.92
C MET A 188 -7.44 7.99 -11.17
N GLU A 189 -7.41 9.32 -11.06
CA GLU A 189 -7.74 10.24 -12.15
C GLU A 189 -6.68 10.19 -13.26
N ASP A 190 -7.13 9.88 -14.49
CA ASP A 190 -6.34 9.82 -15.72
C ASP A 190 -5.04 9.01 -15.56
N SER A 191 -5.14 7.91 -14.82
CA SER A 191 -3.98 7.12 -14.42
C SER A 191 -4.17 5.64 -14.68
N ARG A 192 -3.06 4.95 -14.94
CA ARG A 192 -3.01 3.49 -14.99
C ARG A 192 -2.67 2.96 -13.62
N LEU A 193 -3.49 2.06 -13.09
CA LEU A 193 -3.20 1.32 -11.87
C LEU A 193 -2.75 -0.09 -12.26
N ILE A 194 -1.55 -0.48 -11.85
CA ILE A 194 -0.98 -1.80 -12.13
C ILE A 194 -0.81 -2.53 -10.81
N PHE A 195 -1.54 -3.63 -10.65
CA PHE A 195 -1.53 -4.42 -9.43
C PHE A 195 -0.58 -5.60 -9.55
N PHE A 196 0.28 -5.77 -8.55
CA PHE A 196 1.11 -6.94 -8.35
C PHE A 196 0.66 -7.62 -7.06
N SER A 197 0.24 -8.88 -7.15
CA SER A 197 -0.04 -9.73 -6.00
C SER A 197 0.63 -11.07 -6.19
N ASP A 198 1.28 -11.59 -5.16
CA ASP A 198 1.69 -12.98 -5.14
C ASP A 198 0.50 -13.86 -4.69
N GLY A 199 0.29 -15.01 -5.34
CA GLY A 199 -0.64 -16.03 -4.85
C GLY A 199 -2.16 -15.77 -4.96
N ALA A 200 -2.64 -14.88 -5.83
CA ALA A 200 -4.08 -14.78 -6.09
C ALA A 200 -4.59 -16.02 -6.85
N THR A 201 -5.21 -16.97 -6.14
CA THR A 201 -6.20 -17.87 -6.77
C THR A 201 -7.43 -17.02 -7.05
N CYS A 202 -7.62 -16.61 -8.31
CA CYS A 202 -8.89 -16.03 -8.75
C CYS A 202 -10.00 -17.03 -8.43
N ILE A 203 -10.95 -16.64 -7.58
CA ILE A 203 -12.23 -17.34 -7.41
C ILE A 203 -13.19 -16.80 -8.46
#